data_AF-A0A938EJI0-F1
#
_entry.id   AF-A0A938EJI0-F1
#
_cell.length_a   1.000
_cell.length_b   1.000
_cell.length_c   1.000
_cell.angle_alpha   90.00
_cell.angle_beta   90.00
_cell.angle_gamma   90.00
#
_symmetry.space_group_name_H-M   'P 1'
#
loop_
_entity.id
_entity.type
_entity.pdbx_description
1 polymer ?
#
loop_
_entity_poly.entity_id
_entity_poly.type
_entity_poly.pdbx_seq_one_letter_code
_entity_poly.pdbx_strand_id
1 'polypeptide(L)'
;YRRAAAIAEERGLILADTKFEFGIARAGRWAGRMVLGDEVLTPDSSRYWPADQWEPGHPQPSYDKQFVRDWLTSPASGWTKDSGEPPPPLPDEIVERTRAKYVEAYELLTGERFA
;
A
#
# COMPACT_ATOMS: atom_id res chain seq x y z
N TYR A 1 -3.96 4.47 -13.97
CA TYR A 1 -3.54 5.51 -13.03
C TYR A 1 -4.56 6.65 -12.90
N ARG A 2 -4.64 7.64 -13.81
CA ARG A 2 -5.46 8.86 -13.63
C ARG A 2 -6.89 8.63 -13.14
N ARG A 3 -7.59 7.65 -13.73
CA ARG A 3 -8.94 7.27 -13.29
C ARG A 3 -8.99 6.82 -11.83
N ALA A 4 -8.03 6.01 -11.40
CA ALA A 4 -7.96 5.52 -10.03
C ALA A 4 -7.59 6.64 -9.05
N ALA A 5 -6.68 7.54 -9.44
CA ALA A 5 -6.31 8.70 -8.63
C ALA A 5 -7.51 9.62 -8.38
N ALA A 6 -8.31 9.91 -9.41
CA ALA A 6 -9.53 10.71 -9.26
C ALA A 6 -10.56 10.05 -8.33
N ILE A 7 -10.77 8.72 -8.46
CA ILE A 7 -11.66 7.98 -7.56
C ILE A 7 -11.13 8.00 -6.13
N ALA A 8 -9.84 7.81 -5.91
CA ALA A 8 -9.23 7.85 -4.58
C ALA A 8 -9.40 9.24 -3.95
N GLU A 9 -9.22 10.31 -4.73
CA GLU A 9 -9.36 11.69 -4.29
C GLU A 9 -10.80 12.00 -3.83
N GLU A 10 -11.80 11.52 -4.57
CA GLU A 10 -13.21 11.57 -4.15
C GLU A 10 -13.48 10.85 -2.82
N ARG A 11 -12.61 9.91 -2.43
CA ARG A 11 -12.67 9.15 -1.17
C ARG A 11 -11.71 9.66 -0.09
N GLY A 12 -11.14 10.85 -0.27
CA GLY A 12 -10.24 11.47 0.71
C GLY A 12 -8.82 10.92 0.71
N LEU A 13 -8.39 10.25 -0.36
CA LEU A 13 -7.07 9.65 -0.49
C LEU A 13 -6.32 10.18 -1.73
N ILE A 14 -5.04 10.50 -1.57
CA ILE A 14 -4.15 10.82 -2.68
C ILE A 14 -3.41 9.55 -3.10
N LEU A 15 -3.60 9.13 -4.35
CA LEU A 15 -2.80 8.06 -4.97
C LEU A 15 -1.49 8.67 -5.53
N ALA A 16 -0.44 8.69 -4.71
CA ALA A 16 0.84 9.31 -5.08
C ALA A 16 1.51 8.60 -6.26
N ASP A 17 1.56 7.27 -6.20
CA ASP A 17 2.10 6.41 -7.25
C ASP A 17 1.57 4.98 -7.13
N THR A 18 1.80 4.18 -8.17
CA THR A 18 1.41 2.76 -8.22
C THR A 18 2.27 2.00 -9.24
N LYS A 19 2.48 0.71 -8.97
CA LYS A 19 3.14 -0.23 -9.88
C LYS A 19 2.08 -1.12 -10.55
N PHE A 20 2.16 -1.26 -11.87
CA PHE A 20 1.38 -2.24 -12.63
C PHE A 20 2.31 -3.26 -13.29
N GLU A 21 1.86 -4.50 -13.39
CA GLU A 21 2.53 -5.51 -14.21
C GLU A 21 1.63 -5.95 -15.37
N PHE A 22 2.23 -6.05 -16.55
CA PHE A 22 1.53 -6.41 -17.77
C PHE A 22 2.19 -7.61 -18.44
N GLY A 23 1.36 -8.51 -18.97
CA GLY A 23 1.79 -9.64 -19.79
C GLY A 23 1.16 -9.60 -21.18
N ILE A 24 1.66 -10.45 -22.09
CA ILE A 24 1.00 -10.73 -23.37
C ILE A 24 0.31 -12.08 -23.27
N ALA A 25 -1.01 -12.10 -23.42
CA ALA A 25 -1.79 -13.34 -23.39
C ALA A 25 -1.42 -14.23 -24.58
N ARG A 26 -1.11 -15.50 -24.31
CA ARG A 26 -0.64 -16.45 -25.34
C ARG A 26 -1.76 -17.23 -26.03
N ALA A 27 -2.92 -17.36 -25.37
CA ALA A 27 -4.05 -18.13 -25.85
C ALA A 27 -5.38 -17.56 -25.32
N GLY A 28 -6.49 -18.13 -25.77
CA GLY A 28 -7.84 -17.73 -25.38
C GLY A 28 -8.31 -16.43 -26.04
N ARG A 29 -9.44 -15.88 -25.55
CA ARG A 29 -10.11 -14.71 -26.17
C ARG A 29 -9.26 -13.43 -26.22
N TRP A 30 -8.16 -13.38 -25.48
CA TRP A 30 -7.25 -12.23 -25.41
C TRP A 30 -5.90 -12.50 -26.08
N ALA A 31 -5.71 -13.62 -26.80
CA ALA A 31 -4.43 -13.98 -27.42
C ALA A 31 -3.81 -12.82 -28.23
N GLY A 32 -2.52 -12.57 -28.01
CA GLY A 32 -1.76 -11.48 -28.64
C GLY A 32 -1.95 -10.11 -28.01
N ARG A 33 -2.89 -9.94 -27.06
CA ARG A 33 -3.14 -8.65 -26.39
C ARG A 33 -2.34 -8.51 -25.10
N MET A 34 -2.02 -7.25 -24.79
CA MET A 34 -1.53 -6.88 -23.47
C MET A 34 -2.66 -7.00 -22.45
N VAL A 35 -2.36 -7.63 -21.32
CA VAL A 35 -3.29 -7.83 -20.21
C VAL A 35 -2.63 -7.36 -18.92
N LEU A 36 -3.45 -6.77 -18.06
CA LEU A 36 -3.04 -6.47 -16.68
C LEU A 36 -2.96 -7.80 -15.92
N GLY A 37 -1.81 -8.06 -15.31
CA GLY A 37 -1.60 -9.16 -14.37
C GLY A 37 -1.49 -8.61 -12.94
N ASP A 38 -0.84 -9.40 -12.08
CA ASP A 38 -0.50 -9.07 -10.68
C ASP A 38 -1.67 -8.45 -9.87
N GLU A 39 -1.36 -7.82 -8.74
CA GLU A 39 -2.29 -7.00 -8.00
C GLU A 39 -2.28 -5.55 -8.53
N VAL A 40 -3.36 -4.82 -8.23
CA VAL A 40 -3.63 -3.53 -8.85
C VAL A 40 -4.21 -2.60 -7.80
N LEU A 41 -3.54 -1.47 -7.57
CA LEU A 41 -4.04 -0.38 -6.71
C LEU A 41 -4.24 -0.75 -5.23
N THR A 42 -3.57 -1.80 -4.76
CA THR A 42 -3.48 -2.16 -3.34
C THR A 42 -2.51 -1.23 -2.60
N PRO A 43 -2.58 -1.13 -1.25
CA PRO A 43 -1.56 -0.41 -0.47
C PRO A 43 -0.15 -1.04 -0.53
N ASP A 44 -0.02 -2.26 -1.08
CA ASP A 44 1.27 -2.90 -1.31
C ASP A 44 1.91 -2.45 -2.63
N SER A 45 1.10 -2.32 -3.68
CA SER A 45 1.53 -1.87 -5.00
C SER A 45 1.48 -0.36 -5.19
N SER A 46 0.92 0.39 -4.23
CA SER A 46 0.60 1.81 -4.36
C SER A 46 0.80 2.58 -3.07
N ARG A 47 1.22 3.85 -3.18
CA ARG A 47 1.28 4.77 -2.04
C ARG A 47 0.00 5.59 -1.98
N TYR A 48 -0.75 5.42 -0.89
CA TYR A 48 -1.92 6.21 -0.56
C TYR A 48 -1.61 7.14 0.62
N TRP A 49 -1.91 8.42 0.45
CA TRP A 49 -1.81 9.42 1.51
C TRP A 49 -3.20 9.94 1.89
N PRO A 50 -3.47 10.20 3.18
CA PRO A 50 -4.68 10.89 3.60
C PRO A 50 -4.67 12.33 3.07
N ALA A 51 -5.68 12.70 2.29
CA ALA A 51 -5.72 13.99 1.60
C ALA A 51 -5.80 15.19 2.56
N ASP A 52 -6.43 15.00 3.72
CA ASP A 52 -6.62 16.01 4.76
C ASP A 52 -5.35 16.31 5.58
N GLN A 53 -4.31 15.48 5.46
CA GLN A 53 -3.02 15.62 6.15
C GLN A 53 -1.85 15.81 5.20
N TRP A 54 -2.13 15.94 3.89
CA TRP A 54 -1.08 16.10 2.91
C TRP A 54 -0.54 17.53 2.89
N GLU A 55 0.79 17.64 2.97
CA GLU A 55 1.49 18.92 2.91
C GLU A 55 2.81 18.77 2.14
N PRO A 56 3.16 19.67 1.20
CA PRO A 56 4.38 19.53 0.41
C PRO A 56 5.65 19.77 1.26
N GLY A 57 6.75 19.10 0.91
CA GLY A 57 8.09 19.40 1.45
C GLY A 57 8.57 18.50 2.59
N HIS A 58 7.82 17.45 2.97
CA HIS A 58 8.25 16.46 3.97
C HIS A 58 7.69 15.05 3.67
N PRO A 59 8.10 14.01 4.41
CA PRO A 59 7.48 12.68 4.33
C PRO A 59 6.00 12.73 4.73
N GLN A 60 5.15 12.05 3.97
CA GLN A 60 3.70 12.03 4.20
C GLN A 60 3.30 10.84 5.08
N PRO A 61 2.26 10.96 5.92
CA PRO A 61 1.57 9.80 6.47
C PRO A 61 1.10 8.89 5.32
N SER A 62 1.27 7.59 5.47
CA SER A 62 0.95 6.63 4.42
C SER A 62 0.11 5.48 4.97
N TYR A 63 -0.79 4.98 4.14
CA TYR A 63 -1.54 3.74 4.40
C TYR A 63 -0.72 2.47 4.09
N ASP A 64 0.57 2.62 3.81
CA ASP A 64 1.49 1.52 3.57
C ASP A 64 2.12 0.96 4.87
N LYS A 65 3.16 0.15 4.69
CA LYS A 65 3.94 -0.56 5.72
C LYS A 65 4.74 0.35 6.66
N GLN A 66 4.33 1.62 6.84
CA GLN A 66 5.07 2.58 7.65
C GLN A 66 5.19 2.16 9.13
N PHE A 67 4.14 1.62 9.75
CA PHE A 67 4.20 1.12 11.13
C PHE A 67 5.23 -0.01 11.32
N VAL A 68 5.29 -0.92 10.35
CA VAL A 68 6.27 -2.02 10.32
C VAL A 68 7.69 -1.46 10.19
N ARG A 69 7.89 -0.51 9.27
CA ARG A 69 9.20 0.13 9.05
C ARG A 69 9.67 0.90 10.27
N ASP A 70 8.80 1.74 10.83
CA ASP A 70 9.11 2.55 12.01
C ASP A 70 9.49 1.67 13.18
N TRP A 71 8.70 0.62 13.45
CA TRP A 71 9.02 -0.32 14.52
C TRP A 71 10.35 -1.05 14.29
N LEU A 72 10.58 -1.59 13.08
CA LEU A 72 11.81 -2.30 12.74
C LEU A 72 13.05 -1.41 12.87
N THR A 73 12.94 -0.13 12.54
CA THR A 73 14.05 0.85 12.67
C THR A 73 14.15 1.51 14.04
N SER A 74 13.22 1.21 14.95
CA SER A 74 13.25 1.74 16.32
C SER A 74 14.24 0.97 17.20
N PRO A 75 14.75 1.57 18.29
CA PRO A 75 15.58 0.85 19.26
C PRO A 75 14.89 -0.37 19.88
N ALA A 76 13.56 -0.42 19.89
CA ALA A 76 12.79 -1.50 20.49
C ALA A 76 12.87 -2.82 19.70
N SER A 77 13.16 -2.79 18.40
CA SER A 77 13.35 -4.00 17.61
C SER A 77 14.69 -4.68 17.92
N GLY A 78 15.69 -3.92 18.38
CA GLY A 78 17.06 -4.39 18.52
C GLY A 78 17.72 -4.82 17.20
N TRP A 79 17.08 -4.56 16.06
CA TRP A 79 17.51 -5.01 14.74
C TRP A 79 18.00 -3.86 13.88
N THR A 80 19.08 -4.09 13.13
CA THR A 80 19.56 -3.16 12.11
C THR A 80 19.53 -3.83 10.73
N LYS A 81 19.22 -3.05 9.70
CA LYS A 81 19.05 -3.56 8.33
C LYS A 81 20.33 -4.14 7.73
N ASP A 82 21.48 -3.72 8.23
CA ASP A 82 22.83 -4.09 7.80
C ASP A 82 23.45 -5.22 8.64
N SER A 83 22.75 -5.73 9.66
CA SER A 83 23.24 -6.80 10.54
C SER A 83 23.49 -8.13 9.80
N GLY A 84 22.82 -8.34 8.67
CA GLY A 84 22.81 -9.61 7.94
C GLY A 84 21.87 -10.67 8.56
N GLU A 85 21.18 -10.32 9.65
CA GLU A 85 20.23 -11.20 10.34
C GLU A 85 18.78 -10.93 9.88
N PRO A 86 17.90 -11.95 9.89
CA PRO A 86 16.49 -11.75 9.61
C PRO A 86 15.86 -10.82 10.66
N PRO A 87 14.88 -9.97 10.27
CA PRO A 87 14.18 -9.12 11.21
C PRO A 87 13.40 -9.94 12.25
N PRO A 88 13.27 -9.45 13.48
CA PRO A 88 12.52 -10.13 14.53
C PRO A 88 11.02 -10.16 14.23
N PRO A 89 10.26 -11.05 14.90
CA PRO A 89 8.80 -11.05 14.84
C PRO A 89 8.22 -9.69 15.26
N LEU A 90 7.13 -9.27 14.58
CA LEU A 90 6.42 -8.06 14.93
C LEU A 90 5.58 -8.27 16.20
N PRO A 91 5.51 -7.28 17.12
CA PRO A 91 4.56 -7.30 18.22
C PRO A 91 3.12 -7.24 17.70
N ASP A 92 2.19 -7.87 18.43
CA ASP A 92 0.76 -7.92 18.07
C ASP A 92 0.17 -6.53 17.81
N GLU A 93 0.56 -5.52 18.59
CA GLU A 93 0.10 -4.14 18.37
C GLU A 93 0.46 -3.61 16.97
N ILE A 94 1.68 -3.89 16.49
CA ILE A 94 2.13 -3.44 15.17
C ILE A 94 1.38 -4.19 14.07
N VAL A 95 1.11 -5.48 14.28
CA VAL A 95 0.30 -6.30 13.37
C VAL A 95 -1.11 -5.73 13.27
N GLU A 96 -1.78 -5.49 14.40
CA GLU A 96 -3.15 -4.96 14.44
C GLU A 96 -3.26 -3.56 13.85
N ARG A 97 -2.31 -2.66 14.16
CA ARG A 97 -2.29 -1.31 13.57
C ARG A 97 -2.06 -1.33 12.07
N THR A 98 -1.18 -2.23 11.61
CA THR A 98 -0.96 -2.42 10.17
C THR A 98 -2.24 -2.92 9.52
N ARG A 99 -2.86 -3.99 10.05
CA ARG A 99 -4.14 -4.54 9.55
C ARG A 99 -5.23 -3.47 9.48
N ALA A 100 -5.40 -2.68 10.56
CA ALA A 100 -6.41 -1.63 10.63
C ALA A 100 -6.28 -0.62 9.48
N LYS A 101 -5.06 -0.31 9.04
CA LYS A 101 -4.81 0.62 7.94
C LYS A 101 -5.16 0.05 6.57
N TYR A 102 -4.91 -1.24 6.34
CA TYR A 102 -5.39 -1.90 5.12
C TYR A 102 -6.92 -1.95 5.07
N VAL A 103 -7.56 -2.23 6.22
CA VAL A 103 -9.04 -2.20 6.32
C VAL A 103 -9.56 -0.80 6.03
N GLU A 104 -9.04 0.23 6.72
CA GLU A 104 -9.44 1.62 6.50
C GLU A 104 -9.30 2.04 5.02
N ALA A 105 -8.17 1.73 4.39
CA ALA A 105 -7.96 2.04 2.97
C ALA A 105 -8.96 1.30 2.06
N TYR A 106 -9.22 0.01 2.31
CA TYR A 106 -10.22 -0.76 1.56
C TYR A 106 -11.61 -0.14 1.72
N GLU A 107 -12.05 0.16 2.94
CA GLU A 107 -13.39 0.67 3.22
C GLU A 107 -13.58 2.08 2.62
N LEU A 108 -12.56 2.94 2.67
CA LEU A 108 -12.59 4.26 2.02
C LEU A 108 -12.72 4.13 0.49
N LEU A 109 -11.82 3.34 -0.13
CA LEU A 109 -11.74 3.21 -1.59
C LEU A 109 -12.97 2.54 -2.19
N THR A 110 -13.49 1.50 -1.54
CA THR A 110 -14.61 0.71 -2.05
C THR A 110 -15.96 1.26 -1.58
N GLY A 111 -16.03 1.81 -0.37
CA GLY A 111 -17.28 2.13 0.32
C GLY A 111 -17.98 0.90 0.92
N GLU A 112 -17.31 -0.26 0.94
CA GLU A 112 -17.81 -1.51 1.51
C GLU A 112 -17.17 -1.75 2.88
N ARG A 113 -17.87 -2.47 3.77
CA ARG A 113 -17.26 -2.91 5.04
C ARG A 113 -16.46 -4.18 4.83
N PHE A 114 -15.30 -4.27 5.49
CA PHE A 114 -14.43 -5.44 5.40
C PHE A 114 -14.98 -6.66 6.17
N ALA A 115 -15.88 -6.45 7.14
CA ALA A 115 -16.58 -7.49 7.90
C ALA A 115 -17.87 -6.96 8.55
#